data_AF-A0A373ZMQ9-F1
#
_entry.id   AF-A0A373ZMQ9-F1
#
_cell.length_a   1.000
_cell.length_b   1.000
_cell.length_c   1.000
_cell.angle_alpha   90.00
_cell.angle_beta   90.00
_cell.angle_gamma   90.00
#
_symmetry.space_group_name_H-M   'P 1'
#
loop_
_entity.id
_entity.type
_entity.pdbx_description
1 polymer ?
#
loop_
_entity_poly.entity_id
_entity_poly.type
_entity_poly.pdbx_seq_one_letter_code
_entity_poly.pdbx_strand_id
1 'polypeptide(L)'
;MNCDSFIKAKIEKNCAEPIARGVERTAWIGNRAQLDIANLEFVEGSTNQVLNLPLIKGAQLYPIVQYGTKPFEGLKTDLDGSGKLGGTASTEFPFIVPDNSPAVCENIIDPLLDGEFFVIWQNRHKNLRATNEAERGASAYQIAGLFNGLTLSAGSCEKYSDDTLSGWAITLKEEKAPRSAMFLNAGSLAATEALIKTMLTPSDAE
;
A
#
# COMPACT_ATOMS: atom_id res chain seq x y z
N MET A 1 -20.48 12.29 -22.23
CA MET A 1 -19.87 11.34 -21.28
C MET A 1 -19.19 10.27 -22.12
N ASN A 2 -17.91 10.45 -22.46
CA ASN A 2 -17.19 9.44 -23.24
C ASN A 2 -16.44 8.51 -22.29
N CYS A 3 -17.12 7.44 -21.88
CA CYS A 3 -16.54 6.19 -21.40
C CYS A 3 -15.94 5.38 -22.57
N ASP A 4 -15.50 6.06 -23.64
CA ASP A 4 -15.23 5.42 -24.92
C ASP A 4 -13.92 4.63 -24.84
N SER A 5 -14.07 3.33 -25.08
CA SER A 5 -13.12 2.22 -25.01
C SER A 5 -12.75 1.73 -23.60
N PHE A 6 -13.49 0.72 -23.14
CA PHE A 6 -12.98 -0.37 -22.29
C PHE A 6 -11.64 -0.91 -22.82
N ILE A 7 -10.86 -1.57 -21.97
CA ILE A 7 -9.53 -2.20 -22.22
C ILE A 7 -8.77 -1.59 -23.42
N LYS A 8 -7.85 -0.66 -23.11
CA LYS A 8 -7.09 0.13 -24.10
C LYS A 8 -5.74 -0.47 -24.51
N ALA A 9 -5.43 -1.67 -24.03
CA ALA A 9 -4.14 -2.32 -24.25
C ALA A 9 -4.32 -3.84 -24.43
N LYS A 10 -3.32 -4.50 -25.02
CA LYS A 10 -3.31 -5.97 -25.13
C LYS A 10 -3.18 -6.62 -23.75
N ILE A 11 -3.92 -7.71 -23.54
CA ILE A 11 -3.75 -8.57 -22.36
C ILE A 11 -2.68 -9.61 -22.73
N GLU A 12 -1.42 -9.26 -22.51
CA GLU A 12 -0.29 -10.14 -22.78
C GLU A 12 0.72 -10.10 -21.63
N LYS A 13 1.52 -11.15 -21.51
CA LYS A 13 2.61 -11.15 -20.54
C LYS A 13 3.60 -10.05 -20.94
N ASN A 14 4.01 -9.22 -19.99
CA ASN A 14 5.16 -8.36 -20.21
C ASN A 14 6.41 -9.24 -20.43
N CYS A 15 6.83 -9.37 -21.68
CA CYS A 15 8.03 -10.13 -22.06
C CYS A 15 9.32 -9.31 -21.91
N ALA A 16 9.21 -7.98 -21.80
CA ALA A 16 10.34 -7.09 -21.61
C ALA A 16 10.91 -7.21 -20.18
N GLU A 17 10.05 -7.44 -19.19
CA GLU A 17 10.45 -7.63 -17.79
C GLU A 17 10.09 -9.02 -17.24
N PRO A 18 11.03 -9.70 -16.54
CA PRO A 18 10.66 -10.89 -15.78
C PRO A 18 9.62 -10.55 -14.71
N ILE A 19 8.47 -11.21 -14.78
CA ILE A 19 7.40 -11.08 -13.77
C ILE A 19 7.84 -11.82 -12.51
N ALA A 20 8.28 -11.06 -11.50
CA ALA A 20 8.58 -11.57 -10.17
C ALA A 20 7.31 -11.56 -9.30
N ARG A 21 6.95 -12.71 -8.74
CA ARG A 21 5.76 -12.86 -7.91
C ARG A 21 6.02 -12.42 -6.46
N GLY A 22 5.03 -11.74 -5.89
CA GLY A 22 5.01 -11.35 -4.49
C GLY A 22 5.62 -9.97 -4.22
N VAL A 23 5.81 -9.70 -2.93
CA VAL A 23 6.25 -8.41 -2.40
C VAL A 23 7.57 -8.58 -1.64
N GLU A 24 8.24 -7.46 -1.42
CA GLU A 24 9.41 -7.37 -0.55
C GLU A 24 8.97 -7.35 0.93
N ARG A 25 9.93 -7.40 1.84
CA ARG A 25 9.68 -7.55 3.28
C ARG A 25 9.18 -6.29 3.98
N THR A 26 9.38 -5.14 3.37
CA THR A 26 9.13 -3.85 4.00
C THR A 26 7.88 -3.21 3.41
N ALA A 27 7.00 -2.77 4.30
CA ALA A 27 5.90 -1.88 4.03
C ALA A 27 5.94 -0.71 5.02
N TRP A 28 5.10 0.30 4.79
CA TRP A 28 4.98 1.48 5.63
C TRP A 28 3.51 1.81 5.81
N ILE A 29 3.09 2.00 7.06
CA ILE A 29 1.72 2.37 7.42
C ILE A 29 1.67 3.80 7.92
N GLY A 30 0.64 4.54 7.52
CA GLY A 30 0.35 5.88 8.01
C GLY A 30 -1.12 6.03 8.37
N ASN A 31 -1.43 6.96 9.27
CA ASN A 31 -2.82 7.31 9.56
C ASN A 31 -3.39 8.09 8.37
N ARG A 32 -4.58 7.72 7.91
CA ARG A 32 -5.19 8.37 6.76
C ARG A 32 -5.52 9.84 7.00
N ALA A 33 -5.96 10.18 8.21
CA ALA A 33 -6.23 11.56 8.60
C ALA A 33 -4.99 12.47 8.53
N GLN A 34 -3.78 11.88 8.49
CA GLN A 34 -2.52 12.61 8.38
C GLN A 34 -2.05 12.79 6.93
N LEU A 35 -2.76 12.22 5.96
CA LEU A 35 -2.48 12.43 4.55
C LEU A 35 -3.06 13.77 4.10
N ASP A 36 -2.24 14.61 3.48
CA ASP A 36 -2.69 15.88 2.92
C ASP A 36 -3.29 15.66 1.53
N ILE A 37 -4.54 15.20 1.50
CA ILE A 37 -5.28 14.88 0.26
C ILE A 37 -5.42 16.12 -0.64
N ALA A 38 -5.41 17.33 -0.07
CA ALA A 38 -5.56 18.57 -0.83
C ALA A 38 -4.33 18.86 -1.71
N ASN A 39 -3.15 18.43 -1.29
CA ASN A 39 -1.88 18.61 -2.01
C ASN A 39 -1.40 17.34 -2.71
N LEU A 40 -2.24 16.31 -2.80
CA LEU A 40 -1.94 15.08 -3.52
C LEU A 40 -1.93 15.32 -5.04
N GLU A 41 -0.84 14.94 -5.69
CA GLU A 41 -0.61 15.12 -7.13
C GLU A 41 -0.56 13.76 -7.82
N PHE A 42 -1.27 13.66 -8.95
CA PHE A 42 -1.23 12.49 -9.82
C PHE A 42 -0.19 12.67 -10.92
N VAL A 43 0.44 11.58 -11.33
CA VAL A 43 1.35 11.61 -12.49
C VAL A 43 0.55 11.96 -13.74
N GLU A 44 1.02 12.93 -14.52
CA GLU A 44 0.34 13.37 -15.73
C GLU A 44 0.05 12.20 -16.68
N GLY A 45 -1.20 12.12 -17.16
CA GLY A 45 -1.63 11.04 -18.05
C GLY A 45 -1.92 9.69 -17.37
N SER A 46 -1.75 9.56 -16.05
CA SER A 46 -2.03 8.34 -15.30
C SER A 46 -3.10 8.56 -14.22
N THR A 47 -4.11 7.70 -14.20
CA THR A 47 -5.13 7.67 -13.14
C THR A 47 -4.79 6.73 -11.98
N ASN A 48 -3.70 5.99 -12.10
CA ASN A 48 -3.31 4.92 -11.17
C ASN A 48 -1.95 5.17 -10.52
N GLN A 49 -1.36 6.36 -10.72
CA GLN A 49 -0.08 6.75 -10.14
C GLN A 49 -0.19 8.12 -9.48
N VAL A 50 0.36 8.23 -8.27
CA VAL A 50 0.57 9.50 -7.58
C VAL A 50 2.05 9.87 -7.64
N LEU A 51 2.31 11.16 -7.90
CA LEU A 51 3.66 11.72 -7.99
C LEU A 51 4.25 11.98 -6.60
N ASN A 52 3.40 12.39 -5.67
CA ASN A 52 3.74 12.67 -4.28
C ASN A 52 2.79 11.95 -3.32
N LEU A 53 3.12 11.99 -2.02
CA LEU A 53 2.25 11.50 -0.96
C LEU A 53 2.45 12.40 0.29
N PRO A 54 1.95 13.64 0.25
CA PRO A 54 2.24 14.62 1.28
C PRO A 54 1.58 14.25 2.60
N LEU A 55 2.32 14.38 3.69
CA LEU A 55 1.82 14.22 5.06
C LEU A 55 1.69 15.59 5.71
N ILE A 56 0.68 15.75 6.58
CA ILE A 56 0.54 16.96 7.38
C ILE A 56 1.73 17.13 8.34
N LYS A 57 1.96 18.36 8.82
CA LYS A 57 3.06 18.67 9.74
C LYS A 57 3.02 17.77 10.99
N GLY A 58 4.19 17.24 11.37
CA GLY A 58 4.34 16.32 12.51
C GLY A 58 3.89 14.88 12.25
N ALA A 59 3.36 14.55 11.07
CA ALA A 59 3.02 13.17 10.71
C ALA A 59 4.23 12.42 10.11
N GLN A 60 4.18 11.09 10.22
CA GLN A 60 5.20 10.19 9.70
C GLN A 60 4.57 8.84 9.34
N LEU A 61 5.33 8.03 8.60
CA LEU A 61 5.02 6.63 8.37
C LEU A 61 5.77 5.72 9.35
N TYR A 62 5.14 4.62 9.70
CA TYR A 62 5.72 3.59 10.55
C TYR A 62 6.08 2.36 9.70
N PRO A 63 7.31 1.84 9.78
CA PRO A 63 7.71 0.68 9.01
C PRO A 63 7.07 -0.60 9.56
N ILE A 64 6.57 -1.45 8.67
CA ILE A 64 6.17 -2.82 8.95
C ILE A 64 7.17 -3.74 8.24
N VAL A 65 7.86 -4.59 9.00
CA VAL A 65 8.85 -5.53 8.46
C VAL A 65 8.38 -6.95 8.73
N GLN A 66 8.11 -7.71 7.66
CA GLN A 66 7.74 -9.12 7.73
C GLN A 66 8.91 -10.00 7.33
N TYR A 67 9.29 -10.91 8.21
CA TYR A 67 10.36 -11.88 7.96
C TYR A 67 9.81 -13.14 7.28
N GLY A 68 10.70 -13.98 6.76
CA GLY A 68 10.35 -15.21 6.05
C GLY A 68 10.46 -15.11 4.53
N THR A 69 9.91 -16.13 3.86
CA THR A 69 9.99 -16.32 2.40
C THR A 69 8.81 -15.70 1.66
N LYS A 70 7.68 -15.50 2.35
CA LYS A 70 6.44 -14.92 1.85
C LYS A 70 5.96 -13.78 2.78
N PRO A 71 6.60 -12.60 2.72
CA PRO A 71 6.12 -11.46 3.49
C PRO A 71 4.69 -11.09 3.07
N PHE A 72 3.86 -10.71 4.05
CA PHE A 72 2.46 -10.31 3.86
C PHE A 72 1.62 -11.39 3.13
N GLU A 73 1.79 -12.67 3.51
CA GLU A 73 1.04 -13.78 2.92
C GLU A 73 -0.47 -13.57 3.09
N GLY A 74 -1.20 -13.64 1.98
CA GLY A 74 -2.63 -13.31 1.91
C GLY A 74 -2.94 -11.91 1.36
N LEU A 75 -1.92 -11.07 1.12
CA LEU A 75 -2.10 -9.78 0.43
C LEU A 75 -2.75 -10.01 -0.94
N LYS A 76 -3.94 -9.44 -1.13
CA LYS A 76 -4.72 -9.58 -2.35
C LYS A 76 -5.58 -8.35 -2.61
N THR A 77 -5.95 -8.18 -3.87
CA THR A 77 -6.98 -7.23 -4.30
C THR A 77 -8.03 -7.97 -5.11
N ASP A 78 -9.26 -7.96 -4.62
CA ASP A 78 -10.42 -8.56 -5.26
C ASP A 78 -11.22 -7.48 -6.01
N LEU A 79 -11.70 -7.81 -7.21
CA LEU A 79 -12.54 -6.92 -8.00
C LEU A 79 -14.01 -7.31 -7.84
N ASP A 80 -14.83 -6.37 -7.39
CA ASP A 80 -16.27 -6.53 -7.28
C ASP A 80 -16.97 -5.78 -8.42
N GLY A 81 -17.52 -6.54 -9.38
CA GLY A 81 -18.28 -6.03 -10.51
C GLY A 81 -19.79 -5.87 -10.25
N SER A 82 -20.29 -6.21 -9.06
CA SER A 82 -21.73 -6.31 -8.77
C SER A 82 -22.42 -4.98 -8.41
N GLY A 83 -21.64 -3.90 -8.26
CA GLY A 83 -22.14 -2.58 -7.85
C GLY A 83 -22.96 -1.85 -8.91
N LYS A 84 -24.07 -1.21 -8.49
CA LYS A 84 -24.92 -0.35 -9.35
C LYS A 84 -24.18 0.89 -9.91
N LEU A 85 -23.00 1.22 -9.40
CA LEU A 85 -22.19 2.40 -9.75
C LEU A 85 -20.95 2.06 -10.60
N GLY A 86 -20.76 0.80 -10.99
CA GLY A 86 -19.56 0.30 -11.65
C GLY A 86 -18.74 -0.65 -10.76
N GLY A 87 -17.67 -1.21 -11.33
CA GLY A 87 -16.79 -2.13 -10.61
C GLY A 87 -15.91 -1.42 -9.57
N THR A 88 -15.66 -2.07 -8.45
CA THR A 88 -14.79 -1.57 -7.37
C THR A 88 -13.72 -2.59 -7.02
N ALA A 89 -12.69 -2.18 -6.30
CA ALA A 89 -11.63 -3.06 -5.82
C ALA A 89 -11.58 -3.07 -4.30
N SER A 90 -11.33 -4.23 -3.69
CA SER A 90 -11.10 -4.35 -2.26
C SER A 90 -9.75 -4.99 -2.01
N THR A 91 -8.89 -4.33 -1.23
CA THR A 91 -7.53 -4.82 -0.94
C THR A 91 -7.45 -5.26 0.51
N GLU A 92 -6.97 -6.49 0.75
CA GLU A 92 -6.64 -7.00 2.07
C GLU A 92 -5.12 -6.97 2.27
N PHE A 93 -4.66 -6.37 3.36
CA PHE A 93 -3.26 -6.26 3.74
C PHE A 93 -3.02 -6.95 5.10
N PRO A 94 -2.57 -8.21 5.09
CA PRO A 94 -2.23 -8.95 6.30
C PRO A 94 -0.79 -8.70 6.75
N PHE A 95 -0.57 -8.58 8.06
CA PHE A 95 0.75 -8.49 8.68
C PHE A 95 0.74 -9.06 10.10
N ILE A 96 1.93 -9.36 10.61
CA ILE A 96 2.15 -9.92 11.94
C ILE A 96 2.85 -8.89 12.83
N VAL A 97 2.36 -8.74 14.06
CA VAL A 97 3.01 -7.97 15.12
C VAL A 97 3.48 -8.97 16.18
N PRO A 98 4.76 -9.37 16.19
CA PRO A 98 5.23 -10.47 17.03
C PRO A 98 5.30 -10.12 18.51
N ASP A 99 5.58 -8.85 18.85
CA ASP A 99 5.60 -8.40 20.23
C ASP A 99 4.17 -8.17 20.74
N ASN A 100 3.86 -8.75 21.89
CA ASN A 100 2.58 -8.62 22.59
C ASN A 100 2.77 -7.98 23.98
N SER A 101 3.77 -7.12 24.13
CA SER A 101 3.99 -6.32 25.32
C SER A 101 2.87 -5.28 25.51
N PRO A 102 2.62 -4.81 26.76
CA PRO A 102 1.61 -3.80 27.01
C PRO A 102 1.77 -2.53 26.16
N ALA A 103 3.01 -2.11 25.92
CA ALA A 103 3.30 -0.95 25.09
C ALA A 103 2.90 -1.16 23.61
N VAL A 104 3.09 -2.37 23.07
CA VAL A 104 2.65 -2.67 21.70
C VAL A 104 1.13 -2.76 21.62
N CYS A 105 0.48 -3.33 22.63
CA CYS A 105 -0.98 -3.30 22.69
C CYS A 105 -1.51 -1.87 22.69
N GLU A 106 -1.02 -1.02 23.60
CA GLU A 106 -1.47 0.37 23.75
C GLU A 106 -1.17 1.25 22.53
N ASN A 107 0.02 1.11 21.93
CA ASN A 107 0.48 2.04 20.88
C ASN A 107 0.27 1.54 19.45
N ILE A 108 0.01 0.25 19.25
CA ILE A 108 -0.15 -0.36 17.91
C ILE A 108 -1.48 -1.09 17.81
N ILE A 109 -1.78 -2.04 18.69
CA ILE A 109 -2.95 -2.91 18.53
C ILE A 109 -4.26 -2.16 18.81
N ASP A 110 -4.35 -1.44 19.92
CA ASP A 110 -5.56 -0.72 20.32
C ASP A 110 -5.91 0.38 19.29
N PRO A 111 -4.96 1.19 18.77
CA PRO A 111 -5.24 2.14 17.69
C PRO A 111 -5.71 1.49 16.37
N LEU A 112 -5.34 0.25 16.09
CA LEU A 112 -5.79 -0.45 14.87
C LEU A 112 -7.28 -0.79 14.93
N LEU A 113 -7.90 -0.87 16.11
CA LEU A 113 -9.32 -1.23 16.26
C LEU A 113 -10.26 -0.21 15.63
N ASP A 114 -9.97 1.08 15.83
CA ASP A 114 -10.84 2.20 15.40
C ASP A 114 -10.17 3.10 14.35
N GLY A 115 -8.91 2.82 14.00
CA GLY A 115 -8.13 3.64 13.09
C GLY A 115 -8.45 3.42 11.61
N GLU A 116 -8.17 4.45 10.82
CA GLU A 116 -8.22 4.40 9.36
C GLU A 116 -6.82 4.72 8.82
N PHE A 117 -6.29 3.82 7.98
CA PHE A 117 -4.88 3.83 7.58
C PHE A 117 -4.71 3.86 6.07
N PHE A 118 -3.49 4.13 5.63
CA PHE A 118 -3.01 3.75 4.31
C PHE A 118 -1.68 3.01 4.45
N VAL A 119 -1.39 2.12 3.51
CA VAL A 119 -0.18 1.31 3.51
C VAL A 119 0.50 1.41 2.16
N ILE A 120 1.82 1.55 2.18
CA ILE A 120 2.69 1.45 1.02
C ILE A 120 3.52 0.18 1.16
N TRP A 121 3.56 -0.67 0.14
CA TRP A 121 4.45 -1.83 0.10
C TRP A 121 5.27 -1.86 -1.18
N GLN A 122 6.39 -2.58 -1.13
CA GLN A 122 7.26 -2.73 -2.28
C GLN A 122 7.00 -4.06 -3.01
N ASN A 123 6.67 -3.99 -4.30
CA ASN A 123 6.50 -5.15 -5.15
C ASN A 123 7.85 -5.70 -5.62
N ARG A 124 7.94 -7.01 -5.88
CA ARG A 124 9.10 -7.59 -6.56
C ARG A 124 9.13 -7.26 -8.06
N HIS A 125 7.95 -7.09 -8.67
CA HIS A 125 7.81 -6.60 -10.04
C HIS A 125 7.84 -5.07 -10.03
N LYS A 126 8.90 -4.48 -10.57
CA LYS A 126 9.19 -3.04 -10.42
C LYS A 126 9.14 -2.26 -11.73
N ASN A 127 9.00 -2.91 -12.89
CA ASN A 127 9.12 -2.28 -14.21
C ASN A 127 10.51 -1.69 -14.48
N LEU A 128 11.59 -2.37 -14.06
CA LEU A 128 12.97 -1.85 -14.19
C LEU A 128 13.47 -1.79 -15.63
N ARG A 129 12.84 -2.54 -16.54
CA ARG A 129 13.23 -2.62 -17.96
C ARG A 129 12.39 -1.74 -18.87
N ALA A 130 11.60 -0.83 -18.31
CA ALA A 130 10.88 0.16 -19.11
C ALA A 130 11.84 1.00 -19.96
N THR A 131 11.44 1.24 -21.21
CA THR A 131 12.18 2.08 -22.17
C THR A 131 12.03 3.56 -21.85
N ASN A 132 10.89 3.96 -21.29
CA ASN A 132 10.66 5.29 -20.74
C ASN A 132 11.22 5.36 -19.31
N GLU A 133 12.04 6.36 -19.04
CA GLU A 133 12.67 6.56 -17.72
C GLU A 133 11.63 6.85 -16.64
N ALA A 134 10.57 7.61 -16.95
CA ALA A 134 9.50 7.92 -16.01
C ALA A 134 8.66 6.69 -15.60
N GLU A 135 8.68 5.63 -16.41
CA GLU A 135 8.00 4.36 -16.13
C GLU A 135 8.89 3.35 -15.42
N ARG A 136 10.20 3.62 -15.38
CA ARG A 136 11.19 2.72 -14.78
C ARG A 136 11.09 2.77 -13.26
N GLY A 137 10.63 1.68 -12.65
CA GLY A 137 10.35 1.65 -11.22
C GLY A 137 8.91 1.98 -10.86
N ALA A 138 8.05 2.33 -11.83
CA ALA A 138 6.69 2.81 -11.57
C ALA A 138 5.77 1.77 -10.89
N SER A 139 6.11 0.49 -10.98
CA SER A 139 5.35 -0.59 -10.33
C SER A 139 5.91 -0.99 -8.96
N ALA A 140 7.01 -0.36 -8.54
CA ALA A 140 7.76 -0.78 -7.36
C ALA A 140 7.00 -0.54 -6.07
N TYR A 141 6.27 0.56 -5.93
CA TYR A 141 5.57 0.93 -4.71
C TYR A 141 4.08 1.02 -4.97
N GLN A 142 3.31 0.19 -4.28
CA GLN A 142 1.86 0.17 -4.37
C GLN A 142 1.25 0.67 -3.06
N ILE A 143 0.11 1.33 -3.18
CA ILE A 143 -0.61 1.97 -2.08
C ILE A 143 -2.02 1.36 -1.97
N ALA A 144 -2.47 1.11 -0.75
CA ALA A 144 -3.87 0.89 -0.42
C ALA A 144 -4.31 1.80 0.72
N GLY A 145 -5.61 2.05 0.82
CA GLY A 145 -6.22 3.00 1.77
C GLY A 145 -6.17 4.45 1.32
N LEU A 146 -5.83 4.72 0.05
CA LEU A 146 -5.73 6.09 -0.49
C LEU A 146 -7.10 6.74 -0.71
N PHE A 147 -8.15 5.96 -0.99
CA PHE A 147 -9.48 6.50 -1.29
C PHE A 147 -10.46 6.29 -0.15
N ASN A 148 -10.54 5.05 0.35
CA ASN A 148 -11.55 4.68 1.35
C ASN A 148 -10.95 4.24 2.68
N GLY A 149 -9.62 4.32 2.81
CA GLY A 149 -8.90 3.90 4.00
C GLY A 149 -8.86 2.40 4.19
N LEU A 150 -7.82 1.95 4.89
CA LEU A 150 -7.66 0.61 5.41
C LEU A 150 -8.19 0.59 6.84
N THR A 151 -9.14 -0.28 7.13
CA THR A 151 -9.68 -0.51 8.49
C THR A 151 -9.46 -1.96 8.89
N LEU A 152 -9.47 -2.25 10.19
CA LEU A 152 -9.30 -3.61 10.68
C LEU A 152 -10.44 -4.51 10.22
N SER A 153 -10.11 -5.57 9.50
CA SER A 153 -11.07 -6.57 9.02
C SER A 153 -11.01 -7.87 9.81
N ALA A 154 -9.82 -8.25 10.28
CA ALA A 154 -9.60 -9.40 11.14
C ALA A 154 -8.37 -9.17 12.01
N GLY A 155 -8.42 -9.68 13.24
CA GLY A 155 -7.30 -9.68 14.18
C GLY A 155 -7.38 -10.92 15.06
N SER A 156 -6.24 -11.57 15.30
CA SER A 156 -6.16 -12.73 16.18
C SER A 156 -4.83 -12.76 16.93
N CYS A 157 -4.85 -13.28 18.16
CA CYS A 157 -3.65 -13.47 18.97
C CYS A 157 -3.66 -14.90 19.54
N GLU A 158 -3.11 -15.83 18.76
CA GLU A 158 -3.03 -17.23 19.14
C GLU A 158 -1.74 -17.51 19.90
N LYS A 159 -1.88 -17.92 21.17
CA LYS A 159 -0.75 -18.08 22.10
C LYS A 159 0.21 -19.24 21.77
N TYR A 160 -0.19 -20.14 20.89
CA TYR A 160 0.63 -21.29 20.48
C TYR A 160 0.90 -21.31 18.98
N SER A 161 0.70 -20.17 18.30
CA SER A 161 0.98 -20.04 16.87
C SER A 161 2.50 -19.92 16.64
N ASP A 162 3.04 -20.86 15.89
CA ASP A 162 4.44 -20.83 15.42
C ASP A 162 4.69 -19.70 14.41
N ASP A 163 3.64 -19.30 13.68
CA ASP A 163 3.72 -18.26 12.65
C ASP A 163 3.80 -16.85 13.25
N THR A 164 3.09 -16.61 14.36
CA THR A 164 3.01 -15.28 15.00
C THR A 164 3.87 -15.14 16.25
N LEU A 165 4.47 -16.23 16.74
CA LEU A 165 5.28 -16.27 17.95
C LEU A 165 4.54 -15.72 19.18
N SER A 166 3.26 -16.07 19.33
CA SER A 166 2.33 -15.53 20.35
C SER A 166 1.95 -14.06 20.20
N GLY A 167 2.32 -13.44 19.07
CA GLY A 167 1.94 -12.08 18.69
C GLY A 167 0.54 -12.00 18.08
N TRP A 168 0.32 -10.93 17.31
CA TRP A 168 -0.93 -10.66 16.61
C TRP A 168 -0.80 -10.93 15.12
N ALA A 169 -1.76 -11.63 14.54
CA ALA A 169 -2.03 -11.64 13.10
C ALA A 169 -3.16 -10.64 12.81
N ILE A 170 -2.85 -9.64 11.99
CA ILE A 170 -3.73 -8.51 11.67
C ILE A 170 -4.00 -8.50 10.17
N THR A 171 -5.24 -8.25 9.77
CA THR A 171 -5.61 -7.98 8.37
C THR A 171 -6.37 -6.67 8.28
N LEU A 172 -5.80 -5.70 7.59
CA LEU A 172 -6.48 -4.47 7.22
C LEU A 172 -7.16 -4.62 5.86
N LYS A 173 -8.28 -3.94 5.64
CA LYS A 173 -9.03 -3.99 4.39
C LYS A 173 -9.48 -2.60 3.95
N GLU A 174 -9.21 -2.28 2.69
CA GLU A 174 -9.83 -1.16 1.99
C GLU A 174 -10.96 -1.74 1.16
N GLU A 175 -12.18 -1.29 1.40
CA GLU A 175 -13.34 -1.74 0.65
C GLU A 175 -13.73 -0.74 -0.44
N LYS A 176 -14.13 -1.26 -1.59
CA LYS A 176 -14.75 -0.50 -2.68
C LYS A 176 -13.93 0.67 -3.23
N ALA A 177 -12.61 0.54 -3.26
CA ALA A 177 -11.73 1.50 -3.90
C ALA A 177 -12.15 1.69 -5.38
N PRO A 178 -12.12 2.94 -5.90
CA PRO A 178 -12.51 3.23 -7.28
C PRO A 178 -11.48 2.77 -8.31
N ARG A 179 -10.29 2.33 -7.87
CA ARG A 179 -9.16 1.92 -8.70
C ARG A 179 -8.66 0.55 -8.26
N SER A 180 -8.29 -0.28 -9.23
CA SER A 180 -7.76 -1.63 -8.98
C SER A 180 -6.41 -1.65 -8.27
N ALA A 181 -5.58 -0.63 -8.49
CA ALA A 181 -4.30 -0.44 -7.82
C ALA A 181 -3.87 1.02 -7.93
N MET A 182 -3.18 1.52 -6.91
CA MET A 182 -2.53 2.83 -6.90
C MET A 182 -1.04 2.65 -6.67
N PHE A 183 -0.21 3.39 -7.39
CA PHE A 183 1.25 3.32 -7.27
C PHE A 183 1.85 4.67 -6.91
N LEU A 184 2.89 4.66 -6.07
CA LEU A 184 3.72 5.84 -5.81
C LEU A 184 4.87 5.86 -6.80
N ASN A 185 5.00 6.94 -7.57
CA ASN A 185 6.08 7.11 -8.53
C ASN A 185 6.51 8.58 -8.59
N ALA A 186 7.57 8.93 -7.85
CA ALA A 186 8.16 10.27 -7.82
C ALA A 186 9.08 10.54 -9.05
N GLY A 187 8.75 9.97 -10.20
CA GLY A 187 9.50 10.10 -11.46
C GLY A 187 10.65 9.11 -11.65
N SER A 188 11.09 8.41 -10.60
CA SER A 188 12.01 7.28 -10.69
C SER A 188 11.95 6.41 -9.43
N LEU A 189 12.53 5.20 -9.50
CA LEU A 189 12.68 4.34 -8.32
C LEU A 189 13.45 5.04 -7.18
N ALA A 190 14.59 5.67 -7.50
CA ALA A 190 15.44 6.31 -6.51
C ALA A 190 14.77 7.54 -5.86
N ALA A 191 14.06 8.34 -6.66
CA ALA A 191 13.29 9.47 -6.14
C ALA A 191 12.15 8.99 -5.23
N THR A 192 11.48 7.90 -5.59
CA THR A 192 10.40 7.32 -4.77
C THR A 192 10.93 6.77 -3.45
N GLU A 193 12.08 6.09 -3.47
CA GLU A 193 12.77 5.64 -2.26
C GLU A 193 13.18 6.81 -1.36
N ALA A 194 13.69 7.90 -1.94
CA ALA A 194 14.05 9.10 -1.19
C ALA A 194 12.82 9.74 -0.54
N LEU A 195 11.71 9.86 -1.28
CA LEU A 195 10.44 10.38 -0.77
C LEU A 195 9.91 9.54 0.40
N ILE A 196 9.94 8.21 0.30
CA ILE A 196 9.52 7.35 1.42
C ILE A 196 10.41 7.58 2.65
N LYS A 197 11.72 7.69 2.46
CA LYS A 197 12.67 7.94 3.56
C LYS A 197 12.38 9.27 4.28
N THR A 198 12.03 10.33 3.55
CA THR A 198 11.69 11.62 4.18
C THR A 198 10.42 11.54 5.02
N MET A 199 9.51 10.60 4.72
CA MET A 199 8.27 10.40 5.47
C MET A 199 8.45 9.54 6.74
N LEU A 200 9.62 8.96 6.99
CA LEU A 200 9.89 8.13 8.19
C LEU A 200 10.23 8.94 9.44
N THR A 201 10.42 10.24 9.27
CA THR A 201 10.69 11.19 10.34
C THR A 201 9.63 12.28 10.28
N PRO A 202 9.07 12.71 11.43
CA PRO A 202 8.11 13.81 11.43
C PRO A 202 8.73 15.04 10.78
N SER A 203 7.98 15.72 9.92
CA SER A 203 8.44 16.98 9.35
C SER A 203 8.50 18.05 10.45
N ASP A 204 9.71 18.49 10.80
CA ASP A 204 9.99 19.59 11.73
C ASP A 204 9.87 20.98 11.07
N ALA A 205 9.28 21.09 9.88
CA ALA A 205 9.29 22.36 9.14
C ALA A 205 8.44 23.42 9.85
N GLU A 206 9.12 24.38 10.53
CA GLU A 206 8.57 25.64 11.07
C GLU A 206 7.67 26.35 10.06
#